data_AF-A0A2P4NZ84-F1
#
_entry.id   AF-A0A2P4NZ84-F1
#
_cell.length_a   1.000
_cell.length_b   1.000
_cell.length_c   1.000
_cell.angle_alpha   90.00
_cell.angle_beta   90.00
_cell.angle_gamma   90.00
#
_symmetry.space_group_name_H-M   'P 1'
#
loop_
_entity.id
_entity.type
_entity.pdbx_description
1 polymer ?
#
loop_
_entity_poly.entity_id
_entity_poly.type
_entity_poly.pdbx_seq_one_letter_code
_entity_poly.pdbx_strand_id
1 'polypeptide(L)'
;MESFRGNGRGSFIAGSSVHNQCIERLWVDLKRILKIYIIAFNYLEENCGLDIDNTVYMFCLHYVYIPRINNTLKLFADAWNLHSIRTEHNLNLTQLFTRGMLQYGIRGIENNLVSNLEEYGIYWDGPIPTIESDTVTVNEPTNILNANQSLNLASRIDPLQTDECYGINVYLECVCTVADILQNS
;
A
#
# COMPACT_ATOMS: atom_id res chain seq x y z
N MET A 1 37.23 -1.61 -12.72
CA MET A 1 35.90 -1.47 -13.37
C MET A 1 35.78 -0.18 -14.17
N GLU A 2 36.39 0.95 -13.76
CA GLU A 2 36.61 2.10 -14.66
C GLU A 2 37.36 1.73 -15.95
N SER A 3 38.25 0.74 -15.85
CA SER A 3 39.01 0.16 -16.95
C SER A 3 38.17 -0.45 -18.09
N PHE A 4 36.87 -0.68 -17.90
CA PHE A 4 36.01 -1.29 -18.92
C PHE A 4 34.91 -0.36 -19.48
N ARG A 5 34.66 0.82 -18.88
CA ARG A 5 33.47 1.65 -19.26
C ARG A 5 33.72 3.14 -19.50
N GLY A 6 34.98 3.58 -19.43
CA GLY A 6 35.41 4.92 -19.87
C GLY A 6 35.16 6.05 -18.87
N ASN A 7 36.11 6.99 -18.82
CA ASN A 7 36.12 8.14 -17.91
C ASN A 7 34.95 9.11 -18.20
N GLY A 8 34.31 9.64 -17.15
CA GLY A 8 33.34 10.75 -17.25
C GLY A 8 31.86 10.35 -17.26
N ARG A 9 31.53 9.07 -17.11
CA ARG A 9 30.13 8.63 -16.91
C ARG A 9 29.80 8.65 -15.43
N GLY A 10 29.42 9.83 -14.92
CA GLY A 10 28.92 10.04 -13.55
C GLY A 10 27.60 9.32 -13.23
N SER A 11 27.39 8.10 -13.71
CA SER A 11 26.19 7.28 -13.53
C SER A 11 26.27 6.36 -12.31
N PHE A 12 27.25 6.58 -11.43
CA PHE A 12 27.38 5.86 -10.17
C PHE A 12 27.65 6.86 -9.06
N ILE A 13 26.65 7.07 -8.20
CA ILE A 13 26.83 7.80 -6.95
C ILE A 13 27.40 6.78 -5.95
N ALA A 14 28.73 6.67 -5.92
CA ALA A 14 29.43 5.94 -4.89
C ALA A 14 29.47 6.81 -3.63
N GLY A 15 28.70 6.44 -2.61
CA GLY A 15 28.70 7.11 -1.31
C GLY A 15 28.07 6.22 -0.24
N SER A 16 28.42 6.47 1.02
CA SER A 16 27.76 5.81 2.15
C SER A 16 26.24 6.04 2.08
N SER A 17 25.45 4.98 2.30
CA SER A 17 23.97 4.97 2.26
C SER A 17 23.31 5.81 3.37
N VAL A 18 24.04 6.72 4.01
CA VAL A 18 23.50 7.69 4.97
C VAL A 18 22.50 8.67 4.33
N HIS A 19 22.51 8.82 3.01
CA HIS A 19 21.53 9.64 2.29
C HIS A 19 20.15 8.97 2.15
N ASN A 20 20.04 7.65 2.39
CA ASN A 20 18.77 6.91 2.31
C ASN A 20 18.07 6.77 3.68
N GLN A 21 18.65 7.35 4.74
CA GLN A 21 18.19 7.17 6.13
C GLN A 21 16.72 7.55 6.34
N CYS A 22 16.24 8.61 5.68
CA CYS A 22 14.85 9.06 5.78
C CYS A 22 13.87 8.07 5.13
N ILE A 23 14.24 7.51 3.97
CA ILE A 23 13.44 6.50 3.27
C ILE A 23 13.42 5.21 4.09
N GLU A 24 14.56 4.80 4.65
CA GLU A 24 14.63 3.63 5.54
C GLU A 24 13.75 3.83 6.80
N ARG A 25 13.79 5.02 7.41
CA ARG A 25 12.95 5.33 8.57
C ARG A 25 11.45 5.30 8.23
N LEU A 26 11.08 5.88 7.07
CA LEU A 26 9.72 5.81 6.53
C LEU A 26 9.26 4.35 6.40
N TRP A 27 10.08 3.49 5.79
CA TRP A 27 9.75 2.07 5.62
C TRP A 27 9.57 1.34 6.95
N VAL A 28 10.38 1.64 7.97
CA VAL A 28 10.22 1.05 9.31
C VAL A 28 8.90 1.48 9.94
N ASP A 29 8.54 2.76 9.86
CA ASP A 29 7.30 3.26 10.45
C ASP A 29 6.06 2.78 9.68
N LEU A 30 6.14 2.69 8.35
CA LEU A 30 5.12 2.08 7.50
C LEU A 30 4.87 0.60 7.86
N LYS A 31 5.95 -0.18 7.99
CA LYS A 31 5.82 -1.59 8.42
C LYS A 31 5.17 -1.71 9.79
N ARG A 32 5.50 -0.79 10.71
CA ARG A 32 4.92 -0.79 12.06
C ARG A 32 3.40 -0.58 12.04
N ILE A 33 2.89 0.37 11.25
CA ILE A 33 1.45 0.61 11.17
C ILE A 33 0.71 -0.52 10.44
N LEU A 34 1.33 -1.16 9.44
CA LEU A 34 0.71 -2.25 8.70
C LEU A 34 0.70 -3.57 9.47
N LYS A 35 1.57 -3.72 10.47
CA LYS A 35 1.67 -4.92 11.30
C LYS A 35 0.35 -5.30 11.97
N ILE A 36 -0.52 -4.33 12.25
CA ILE A 36 -1.83 -4.60 12.86
C ILE A 36 -2.71 -5.49 11.97
N TYR A 37 -2.65 -5.31 10.66
CA TYR A 37 -3.43 -6.11 9.70
C TYR A 37 -2.92 -7.54 9.62
N ILE A 38 -1.60 -7.73 9.69
CA ILE A 38 -1.00 -9.08 9.77
C ILE A 38 -1.51 -9.81 11.02
N ILE A 39 -1.56 -9.13 12.17
CA ILE A 39 -2.08 -9.71 13.42
C ILE A 39 -3.57 -10.03 13.27
N ALA A 40 -4.36 -9.13 12.68
CA ALA A 40 -5.79 -9.35 12.45
C ALA A 40 -6.04 -10.54 11.51
N PHE A 41 -5.27 -10.68 10.43
CA PHE A 41 -5.42 -11.78 9.48
C PHE A 41 -5.03 -13.13 10.09
N ASN A 42 -3.90 -13.19 10.81
CA ASN A 42 -3.53 -14.38 11.55
C ASN A 42 -4.62 -14.78 12.56
N TYR A 43 -5.20 -13.80 13.26
CA TYR A 43 -6.30 -14.07 14.18
C TYR A 43 -7.53 -14.64 13.46
N LEU A 44 -7.89 -14.10 12.29
CA LEU A 44 -9.00 -14.60 11.48
C LEU A 44 -8.77 -16.04 11.00
N GLU A 45 -7.55 -16.37 10.58
CA GLU A 45 -7.18 -17.74 10.17
C GLU A 45 -7.22 -18.71 11.35
N GLU A 46 -6.59 -18.35 12.47
CA GLU A 46 -6.44 -19.24 13.63
C GLU A 46 -7.74 -19.43 14.43
N ASN A 47 -8.59 -18.39 14.52
CA ASN A 47 -9.71 -18.36 15.47
C ASN A 47 -11.09 -18.19 14.79
N CYS A 48 -11.15 -17.68 13.57
CA CYS A 48 -12.42 -17.38 12.89
C CYS A 48 -12.68 -18.25 11.65
N GLY A 49 -11.75 -19.14 11.30
CA GLY A 49 -11.92 -20.06 10.16
C GLY A 49 -11.83 -19.38 8.80
N LEU A 50 -11.07 -18.28 8.69
CA LEU A 50 -10.71 -17.70 7.39
C LEU A 50 -9.97 -18.76 6.56
N ASP A 51 -10.56 -19.10 5.42
CA ASP A 51 -10.02 -20.03 4.43
C ASP A 51 -9.67 -19.26 3.14
N ILE A 52 -8.38 -19.32 2.76
CA ILE A 52 -7.80 -18.58 1.63
C ILE A 52 -8.29 -19.16 0.29
N ASP A 53 -8.65 -20.44 0.26
CA ASP A 53 -9.17 -21.10 -0.94
C ASP A 53 -10.66 -20.78 -1.16
N ASN A 54 -11.33 -20.17 -0.18
CA ASN A 54 -12.73 -19.80 -0.27
C ASN A 54 -12.90 -18.38 -0.84
N THR A 55 -13.49 -18.29 -2.03
CA THR A 55 -13.72 -17.03 -2.73
C THR A 55 -14.63 -16.06 -1.98
N VAL A 56 -15.59 -16.55 -1.17
CA VAL A 56 -16.47 -15.70 -0.34
C VAL A 56 -15.69 -15.01 0.75
N TYR A 57 -14.85 -15.75 1.47
CA TYR A 57 -14.04 -15.19 2.54
C TYR A 57 -13.01 -14.20 2.00
N MET A 58 -12.32 -14.55 0.91
CA MET A 58 -11.37 -13.63 0.27
C MET A 58 -12.04 -12.36 -0.26
N PHE A 59 -13.22 -12.49 -0.88
CA PHE A 59 -14.01 -11.32 -1.29
C PHE A 59 -14.36 -10.42 -0.10
N CYS A 60 -14.88 -10.99 0.99
CA CYS A 60 -15.24 -10.23 2.19
C CYS A 60 -14.02 -9.58 2.85
N LEU A 61 -12.88 -10.30 2.87
CA LEU A 61 -11.61 -9.81 3.39
C LEU A 61 -11.17 -8.57 2.60
N HIS A 62 -11.18 -8.64 1.26
CA HIS A 62 -10.84 -7.52 0.40
C HIS A 62 -11.82 -6.35 0.54
N TYR A 63 -13.13 -6.62 0.55
CA TYR A 63 -14.18 -5.61 0.71
C TYR A 63 -13.98 -4.79 1.99
N VAL A 64 -13.67 -5.44 3.11
CA VAL A 64 -13.49 -4.78 4.41
C VAL A 64 -12.11 -4.15 4.55
N TYR A 65 -11.04 -4.88 4.23
CA TYR A 65 -9.68 -4.46 4.60
C TYR A 65 -8.98 -3.59 3.56
N ILE A 66 -9.33 -3.64 2.27
CA ILE A 66 -8.74 -2.70 1.28
C ILE A 66 -9.07 -1.24 1.65
N PRO A 67 -10.33 -0.86 1.91
CA PRO A 67 -10.66 0.50 2.34
C PRO A 67 -9.95 0.90 3.63
N ARG A 68 -9.89 0.01 4.62
CA ARG A 68 -9.22 0.26 5.90
C ARG A 68 -7.73 0.49 5.75
N ILE A 69 -7.03 -0.36 5.00
CA ILE A 69 -5.59 -0.23 4.74
C ILE A 69 -5.33 1.09 4.02
N ASN A 70 -6.08 1.39 2.96
CA ASN A 70 -5.94 2.64 2.22
C ASN A 70 -6.18 3.87 3.11
N ASN A 71 -7.18 3.83 4.00
CA ASN A 71 -7.41 4.91 4.95
C ASN A 71 -6.25 5.07 5.94
N THR A 72 -5.73 3.98 6.48
CA THR A 72 -4.55 4.00 7.39
C THR A 72 -3.30 4.53 6.68
N LEU A 73 -3.06 4.11 5.44
CA LEU A 73 -1.95 4.61 4.61
C LEU A 73 -2.09 6.10 4.33
N LYS A 74 -3.30 6.57 4.02
CA LYS A 74 -3.58 8.00 3.83
C LYS A 74 -3.31 8.80 5.11
N LEU A 75 -3.87 8.37 6.24
CA LEU A 75 -3.64 9.03 7.53
C LEU A 75 -2.16 9.04 7.92
N PHE A 76 -1.44 7.95 7.64
CA PHE A 76 0.00 7.89 7.84
C PHE A 76 0.74 8.87 6.95
N ALA A 77 0.42 8.93 5.65
CA ALA A 77 1.04 9.87 4.73
C ALA A 77 0.80 11.31 5.18
N ASP A 78 -0.43 11.66 5.58
CA ASP A 78 -0.78 12.99 6.09
C ASP A 78 0.03 13.34 7.35
N ALA A 79 0.08 12.43 8.33
CA ALA A 79 0.86 12.61 9.55
C ALA A 79 2.37 12.68 9.28
N TRP A 80 2.88 11.84 8.38
CA TRP A 80 4.28 11.81 8.00
C TRP A 80 4.67 13.08 7.25
N ASN A 81 3.84 13.60 6.34
CA ASN A 81 4.18 14.81 5.60
C ASN A 81 4.23 16.08 6.49
N LEU A 82 3.60 16.02 7.67
CA LEU A 82 3.55 17.10 8.64
C LEU A 82 4.53 16.94 9.81
N HIS A 83 5.21 15.80 9.96
CA HIS A 83 6.16 15.59 11.05
C HIS A 83 7.41 16.47 10.87
N SER A 84 7.89 17.07 11.96
CA SER A 84 9.10 17.88 11.95
C SER A 84 10.35 17.00 11.83
N ILE A 85 11.25 17.32 10.89
CA ILE A 85 12.52 16.65 10.73
C ILE A 85 13.59 17.41 11.53
N ARG A 86 14.15 16.74 12.55
CA ARG A 86 15.12 17.37 13.47
C ARG A 86 16.37 17.89 12.77
N THR A 87 16.85 17.17 11.75
CA THR A 87 18.05 17.56 10.97
C THR A 87 17.79 18.73 10.03
N GLU A 88 16.53 19.05 9.75
CA GLU A 88 16.10 20.09 8.80
C GLU A 88 15.48 21.28 9.55
N HIS A 89 16.09 21.69 10.66
CA HIS A 89 15.62 22.79 11.51
C HIS A 89 14.17 22.63 11.99
N ASN A 90 13.72 21.39 12.20
CA ASN A 90 12.35 21.04 12.58
C ASN A 90 11.27 21.43 11.56
N LEU A 91 11.66 21.66 10.30
CA LEU A 91 10.70 21.80 9.21
C LEU A 91 10.10 20.45 8.86
N ASN A 92 8.82 20.43 8.47
CA ASN A 92 8.19 19.23 7.93
C ASN A 92 8.39 19.10 6.41
N LEU A 93 8.11 17.91 5.85
CA LEU A 93 8.30 17.66 4.42
C LEU A 93 7.51 18.66 3.56
N THR A 94 6.29 19.01 3.96
CA THR A 94 5.46 19.97 3.22
C THR A 94 6.09 21.38 3.19
N GLN A 95 6.67 21.81 4.31
CA GLN A 95 7.38 23.08 4.43
C GLN A 95 8.70 23.06 3.65
N LEU A 96 9.45 21.96 3.70
CA LEU A 96 10.68 21.79 2.93
C LEU A 96 10.40 21.81 1.43
N PHE A 97 9.36 21.12 0.99
CA PHE A 97 8.90 21.13 -0.40
C PHE A 97 8.52 22.55 -0.83
N THR A 98 7.68 23.23 -0.05
CA THR A 98 7.26 24.62 -0.32
C THR A 98 8.45 25.57 -0.37
N ARG A 99 9.38 25.49 0.60
CA ARG A 99 10.60 26.29 0.64
C ARG A 99 11.49 26.03 -0.58
N GLY A 100 11.64 24.78 -0.98
CA GLY A 100 12.40 24.38 -2.16
C GLY A 100 11.83 25.02 -3.43
N MET A 101 10.51 25.01 -3.60
CA MET A 101 9.85 25.64 -4.74
C MET A 101 10.03 27.16 -4.76
N LEU A 102 9.91 27.82 -3.60
CA LEU A 102 10.12 29.26 -3.49
C LEU A 102 11.58 29.65 -3.82
N GLN A 103 12.55 28.82 -3.44
CA GLN A 103 13.97 29.11 -3.61
C GLN A 103 14.51 28.74 -5.00
N TYR A 104 14.04 27.64 -5.59
CA TYR A 104 14.62 27.04 -6.80
C TYR A 104 13.66 27.01 -8.00
N GLY A 105 12.50 27.66 -7.86
CA GLY A 105 11.40 27.62 -8.82
C GLY A 105 10.51 26.39 -8.65
N ILE A 106 9.32 26.44 -9.25
CA ILE A 106 8.37 25.32 -9.27
C ILE A 106 9.03 24.13 -9.98
N ARG A 107 9.17 23.01 -9.25
CA ARG A 107 9.70 21.73 -9.75
C ARG A 107 8.87 20.61 -9.11
N GLY A 108 8.64 19.52 -9.83
CA GLY A 108 7.90 18.36 -9.31
C GLY A 108 6.38 18.55 -9.15
N ILE A 109 5.82 19.68 -9.61
CA ILE A 109 4.36 19.90 -9.82
C ILE A 109 4.00 19.74 -11.30
N GLU A 110 4.96 19.30 -12.13
CA GLU A 110 4.74 19.12 -13.56
C GLU A 110 3.76 17.95 -13.74
N ASN A 111 2.47 18.27 -13.90
CA ASN A 111 1.39 17.33 -14.21
C ASN A 111 1.54 16.68 -15.61
N ASN A 112 2.71 16.77 -16.25
CA ASN A 112 3.09 15.83 -17.27
C ASN A 112 3.50 14.54 -16.56
N LEU A 113 2.46 13.78 -16.21
CA LEU A 113 2.40 12.33 -16.27
C LEU A 113 3.79 11.69 -16.19
N VAL A 114 4.09 11.01 -15.08
CA VAL A 114 4.79 9.74 -15.24
C VAL A 114 4.00 9.02 -16.33
N SER A 115 4.54 8.99 -17.55
CA SER A 115 3.79 8.68 -18.78
C SER A 115 3.11 7.32 -18.71
N ASN A 116 3.58 6.50 -17.77
CA ASN A 116 2.93 5.30 -17.31
C ASN A 116 3.32 5.03 -15.84
N LEU A 117 2.39 5.18 -14.89
CA LEU A 117 2.64 4.85 -13.47
C LEU A 117 3.09 3.38 -13.31
N GLU A 118 2.64 2.50 -14.20
CA GLU A 118 3.02 1.07 -14.22
C GLU A 118 4.50 0.88 -14.59
N GLU A 119 5.12 1.87 -15.24
CA GLU A 119 6.51 1.83 -15.69
C GLU A 119 7.47 2.48 -14.67
N TYR A 120 6.94 3.15 -13.65
CA TYR A 120 7.77 3.80 -12.64
C TYR A 120 8.56 2.78 -11.82
N GLY A 121 9.89 2.80 -11.96
CA GLY A 121 10.78 1.86 -11.30
C GLY A 121 11.07 0.59 -12.09
N ILE A 122 10.50 0.42 -13.30
CA ILE A 122 10.92 -0.62 -14.24
C ILE A 122 12.25 -0.20 -14.86
N TYR A 123 13.30 -0.97 -14.59
CA TYR A 123 14.59 -0.81 -15.24
C TYR A 123 14.62 -1.70 -16.49
N TRP A 124 14.22 -1.16 -17.65
CA TRP A 124 14.11 -1.89 -18.92
C TRP A 124 15.42 -2.54 -19.38
N ASP A 125 16.56 -1.94 -19.03
CA ASP A 125 17.91 -2.48 -19.29
C ASP A 125 18.41 -3.41 -18.16
N GLY A 126 17.51 -3.86 -17.29
CA GLY A 126 17.81 -4.72 -16.17
C GLY A 126 18.05 -6.17 -16.57
N PRO A 127 18.74 -6.94 -15.71
CA PRO A 127 18.80 -8.38 -15.89
C PRO A 127 17.38 -8.94 -15.86
N ILE A 128 16.98 -9.59 -16.94
CA ILE A 128 15.72 -10.33 -17.01
C ILE A 128 15.80 -11.45 -15.97
N PRO A 129 14.84 -11.58 -15.05
CA PRO A 129 14.82 -12.70 -14.12
C PRO A 129 14.86 -14.02 -14.89
N THR A 130 15.80 -14.90 -14.57
CA THR A 130 15.79 -16.29 -15.06
C THR A 130 14.49 -16.94 -14.61
N ILE A 131 13.83 -17.67 -15.51
CA ILE A 131 12.49 -18.27 -15.37
C ILE A 131 12.37 -19.21 -14.13
N GLU A 132 13.50 -19.56 -13.50
CA GLU A 132 13.57 -20.27 -12.21
C GLU A 132 13.30 -19.39 -10.98
N SER A 133 12.79 -18.16 -11.15
CA SER A 133 12.25 -17.42 -10.00
C SER A 133 10.94 -18.08 -9.57
N ASP A 134 10.83 -18.34 -8.28
CA ASP A 134 9.66 -18.86 -7.56
C ASP A 134 8.41 -17.97 -7.80
N THR A 135 7.83 -18.03 -9.00
CA THR A 135 6.68 -17.19 -9.38
C THR A 135 5.45 -17.66 -8.64
N VAL A 136 5.13 -16.95 -7.56
CA VAL A 136 3.86 -17.08 -6.84
C VAL A 136 2.76 -16.57 -7.75
N THR A 137 1.88 -17.47 -8.21
CA THR A 137 0.66 -17.09 -8.91
C THR A 137 -0.34 -16.56 -7.88
N VAL A 138 -0.57 -15.25 -7.89
CA VAL A 138 -1.60 -14.63 -7.06
C VAL A 138 -2.91 -14.68 -7.84
N ASN A 139 -3.91 -15.38 -7.32
CA ASN A 139 -5.24 -15.39 -7.93
C ASN A 139 -5.81 -13.96 -7.94
N GLU A 140 -6.34 -13.53 -9.09
CA GLU A 140 -7.00 -12.23 -9.18
C GLU A 140 -8.25 -12.22 -8.29
N PRO A 141 -8.54 -11.10 -7.58
CA PRO A 141 -9.71 -11.00 -6.73
C PRO A 141 -10.99 -11.10 -7.57
N THR A 142 -11.66 -12.26 -7.51
CA THR A 142 -12.93 -12.47 -8.19
C THR A 142 -14.05 -11.73 -7.47
N ASN A 143 -14.68 -10.77 -8.16
CA ASN A 143 -15.94 -10.22 -7.69
C ASN A 143 -17.04 -11.29 -7.81
N ILE A 144 -17.56 -11.74 -6.67
CA ILE A 144 -18.60 -12.77 -6.59
C ILE A 144 -20.03 -12.21 -6.64
N LEU A 145 -20.19 -10.87 -6.55
CA LEU A 145 -21.49 -10.21 -6.46
C LEU A 145 -21.84 -9.43 -7.74
N ASN A 146 -23.11 -9.54 -8.15
CA ASN A 146 -23.68 -8.69 -9.19
C ASN A 146 -23.92 -7.27 -8.68
N ALA A 147 -24.14 -6.31 -9.59
CA ALA A 147 -24.30 -4.89 -9.23
C ALA A 147 -25.42 -4.61 -8.21
N ASN A 148 -26.55 -5.32 -8.26
CA ASN A 148 -27.63 -5.15 -7.29
C ASN A 148 -27.26 -5.73 -5.92
N GLN A 149 -26.53 -6.84 -5.89
CA GLN A 149 -26.08 -7.49 -4.67
C GLN A 149 -24.98 -6.67 -3.98
N SER A 150 -24.06 -6.07 -4.76
CA SER A 150 -23.04 -5.18 -4.21
C SER A 150 -23.63 -3.91 -3.61
N LEU A 151 -24.67 -3.34 -4.24
CA LEU A 151 -25.44 -2.23 -3.66
C LEU A 151 -26.14 -2.63 -2.35
N ASN A 152 -26.73 -3.83 -2.30
CA ASN A 152 -27.34 -4.34 -1.06
C ASN A 152 -26.29 -4.50 0.05
N LEU A 153 -25.14 -5.10 -0.25
CA LEU A 153 -24.03 -5.22 0.71
C LEU A 153 -23.57 -3.85 1.21
N ALA A 154 -23.31 -2.89 0.30
CA ALA A 154 -22.86 -1.55 0.64
C ALA A 154 -23.86 -0.76 1.48
N SER A 155 -25.16 -1.06 1.37
CA SER A 155 -26.19 -0.44 2.21
C SER A 155 -26.21 -0.99 3.65
N ARG A 156 -25.66 -2.19 3.87
CA ARG A 156 -25.68 -2.90 5.16
C ARG A 156 -24.37 -2.81 5.91
N ILE A 157 -23.25 -2.87 5.18
CA ILE A 157 -21.90 -2.95 5.76
C ILE A 157 -21.08 -1.77 5.27
N ASP A 158 -20.74 -0.87 6.20
CA ASP A 158 -19.70 0.14 6.00
C ASP A 158 -18.31 -0.46 6.33
N PRO A 159 -17.42 -0.64 5.32
CA PRO A 159 -16.07 -1.16 5.54
C PRO A 159 -15.24 -0.34 6.53
N LEU A 160 -15.53 0.95 6.72
CA LEU A 160 -14.77 1.85 7.59
C LEU A 160 -15.37 2.00 9.00
N GLN A 161 -16.47 1.30 9.29
CA GLN A 161 -17.10 1.33 10.60
C GLN A 161 -16.13 0.93 11.72
N THR A 162 -16.15 1.67 12.82
CA THR A 162 -15.34 1.34 14.00
C THR A 162 -15.96 0.18 14.77
N ASP A 163 -15.17 -0.86 15.06
CA ASP A 163 -15.62 -2.04 15.79
C ASP A 163 -14.75 -2.38 17.00
N GLU A 164 -13.82 -1.50 17.37
CA GLU A 164 -12.80 -1.67 18.42
C GLU A 164 -11.90 -2.92 18.26
N CYS A 165 -12.11 -3.71 17.20
CA CYS A 165 -11.46 -4.98 16.92
C CYS A 165 -10.76 -4.96 15.55
N TYR A 166 -10.29 -3.79 15.12
CA TYR A 166 -9.51 -3.59 13.89
C TYR A 166 -10.21 -4.06 12.59
N GLY A 167 -11.54 -4.16 12.57
CA GLY A 167 -12.32 -4.62 11.43
C GLY A 167 -12.67 -6.11 11.45
N ILE A 168 -12.30 -6.85 12.50
CA ILE A 168 -12.63 -8.27 12.65
C ILE A 168 -14.14 -8.48 12.73
N ASN A 169 -14.85 -7.71 13.55
CA ASN A 169 -16.30 -7.89 13.70
C ASN A 169 -17.03 -7.50 12.41
N VAL A 170 -16.56 -6.43 11.75
CA VAL A 170 -17.10 -6.00 10.45
C VAL A 170 -16.86 -7.05 9.37
N TYR A 171 -15.70 -7.72 9.38
CA TYR A 171 -15.43 -8.85 8.49
C TYR A 171 -16.39 -10.02 8.73
N LEU A 172 -16.59 -10.43 9.99
CA LEU A 172 -17.52 -11.52 10.32
C LEU A 172 -18.96 -11.19 9.92
N GLU A 173 -19.39 -9.96 10.18
CA GLU A 173 -20.72 -9.49 9.76
C GLU A 173 -20.87 -9.44 8.24
N CYS A 174 -19.81 -9.02 7.54
CA CYS A 174 -19.74 -9.03 6.08
C CYS A 174 -19.89 -10.45 5.53
N VAL A 175 -19.18 -11.43 6.10
CA VAL A 175 -19.27 -12.84 5.68
C VAL A 175 -20.70 -13.36 5.83
N CYS A 176 -21.34 -13.13 6.99
CA CYS A 176 -22.73 -13.50 7.22
C CYS A 176 -23.67 -12.83 6.20
N THR A 177 -23.50 -11.53 5.99
CA THR A 177 -24.35 -10.75 5.07
C THR A 177 -24.20 -11.21 3.62
N VAL A 178 -22.98 -11.50 3.17
CA VAL A 178 -22.73 -12.01 1.82
C VAL A 178 -23.31 -13.41 1.65
N ALA A 179 -23.18 -14.28 2.65
CA ALA A 179 -23.81 -15.61 2.63
C ALA A 179 -25.34 -15.50 2.50
N ASP A 180 -25.98 -14.59 3.25
CA ASP A 180 -27.42 -14.33 3.15
C ASP A 180 -27.82 -13.83 1.74
N ILE A 181 -27.02 -12.92 1.17
CA ILE A 181 -27.29 -12.35 -0.16
C ILE A 181 -27.19 -13.44 -1.24
N LEU A 182 -26.21 -14.34 -1.14
CA LEU A 182 -26.02 -15.43 -2.09
C LEU A 182 -27.09 -16.53 -1.98
N GLN A 183 -27.60 -16.78 -0.76
CA GLN A 183 -28.69 -17.75 -0.54
C GLN A 183 -30.05 -17.25 -1.03
N ASN A 184 -30.28 -15.93 -1.03
CA ASN A 184 -31.54 -15.31 -1.45
C ASN A 184 -31.54 -14.81 -2.91
N SER A 185 -30.50 -15.13 -3.69
CA SER A 185 -30.40 -14.80 -5.12
C SER A 185 -31.01 -15.82 -6.07
#